data_AF-A0A8T4B2Z3-F1
#
_entry.id   AF-A0A8T4B2Z3-F1
#
_cell.length_a   1.000
_cell.length_b   1.000
_cell.length_c   1.000
_cell.angle_alpha   90.00
_cell.angle_beta   90.00
_cell.angle_gamma   90.00
#
_symmetry.space_group_name_H-M   'P 1'
#
loop_
_entity.id
_entity.type
_entity.pdbx_description
1 polymer ?
#
loop_
_entity_poly.entity_id
_entity_poly.type
_entity_poly.pdbx_seq_one_letter_code
_entity_poly.pdbx_strand_id
1 'polypeptide(L)'
;MSSQGTVPAWVIEKQQKQIALQREAERKKQVRQQIGKVVAVVRTQMSALNNDDVNTWAKEEMEFVQHTVASTASIVEADVDFVLKRLHKSQAILEQIQSLADDREREHQRKVEAKRTAYNTAVESVKYLRLELTQASSEKEHERLMNDLLDVNDSLEQATVEEVSEAVEAIESQAVQLRERDHLAAVDEELRRHIISSVVKAMSELGFVVGKPKLLRESGNVAVVGTLSSGRTIRFDVRASGEMEFDMDGFKDRSCSDSLDEVLLLLEKQFGVESGPVQHNWKNPDRISKGSKGFPTGGNTRTMGGSGQ
;
A
#
# COMPACT_ATOMS: atom_id res chain seq x y z
N MET A 1 104.44 18.00 27.35
CA MET A 1 103.90 17.30 28.54
C MET A 1 102.37 17.36 28.46
N SER A 2 101.72 16.32 27.93
CA SER A 2 100.25 16.28 27.80
C SER A 2 99.65 15.45 28.93
N SER A 3 99.17 16.10 30.00
CA SER A 3 98.45 15.43 31.08
C SER A 3 97.06 15.04 30.60
N GLN A 4 96.84 13.75 30.32
CA GLN A 4 95.49 13.21 30.16
C GLN A 4 94.80 13.26 31.53
N GLY A 5 93.91 14.24 31.71
CA GLY A 5 93.06 14.33 32.90
C GLY A 5 92.03 13.23 32.88
N THR A 6 92.17 12.24 33.76
CA THR A 6 91.17 11.18 33.96
C THR A 6 90.01 11.78 34.77
N VAL A 7 88.84 11.91 34.15
CA VAL A 7 87.63 12.39 34.83
C VAL A 7 87.21 11.36 35.88
N PRO A 8 86.99 11.73 37.16
CA PRO A 8 86.55 10.80 38.19
C PRO A 8 85.20 10.15 37.88
N ALA A 9 85.06 8.85 38.15
CA ALA A 9 83.84 8.09 37.84
C ALA A 9 82.54 8.69 38.44
N TRP A 10 82.62 9.34 39.61
CA TRP A 10 81.47 10.01 40.25
C TRP A 10 80.95 11.23 39.45
N VAL A 11 81.83 11.90 38.69
CA VAL A 11 81.46 13.02 37.81
C VAL A 11 80.68 12.51 36.61
N ILE A 12 81.13 11.39 36.03
CA ILE A 12 80.46 10.72 34.92
C ILE A 12 79.09 10.21 35.36
N GLU A 13 78.99 9.59 36.53
CA GLU A 13 77.71 9.11 37.10
C GLU A 13 76.73 10.26 37.39
N LYS A 14 77.22 11.38 37.91
CA LYS A 14 76.40 12.59 38.16
C LYS A 14 75.90 13.22 36.85
N GLN A 15 76.75 13.29 35.83
CA GLN A 15 76.36 13.77 34.49
C GLN A 15 75.34 12.82 33.84
N GLN A 16 75.52 11.51 33.93
CA GLN A 16 74.55 10.53 33.43
C GLN A 16 73.19 10.64 34.14
N LYS A 17 73.17 10.82 35.47
CA LYS A 17 71.94 11.09 36.24
C LYS A 17 71.26 12.38 35.80
N GLN A 18 72.01 13.46 35.56
CA GLN A 18 71.45 14.71 35.06
C GLN A 18 70.87 14.59 33.65
N ILE A 19 71.56 13.89 32.75
CA ILE A 19 71.08 13.61 31.39
C ILE A 19 69.80 12.75 31.44
N ALA A 20 69.74 11.75 32.32
CA ALA A 20 68.55 10.92 32.51
C ALA A 20 67.36 11.74 33.03
N LEU A 21 67.57 12.61 34.02
CA LEU A 21 66.53 13.50 34.55
C LEU A 21 66.03 14.50 33.48
N GLN A 22 66.93 15.06 32.69
CA GLN A 22 66.56 15.97 31.59
C GLN A 22 65.74 15.24 30.51
N ARG A 23 66.15 14.04 30.11
CA ARG A 23 65.40 13.21 29.15
C ARG A 23 64.02 12.82 29.69
N GLU A 24 63.92 12.47 30.96
CA GLU A 24 62.64 12.15 31.59
C GLU A 24 61.71 13.37 31.67
N ALA A 25 62.24 14.55 32.00
CA ALA A 25 61.49 15.80 32.00
C ALA A 25 61.01 16.20 30.60
N GLU A 26 61.84 16.00 29.57
CA GLU A 26 61.48 16.25 28.18
C GLU A 26 60.38 15.28 27.69
N ARG A 27 60.51 13.98 28.00
CA ARG A 27 59.44 12.99 27.75
C ARG A 27 58.14 13.41 28.41
N LYS A 28 58.16 13.76 29.71
CA LYS A 28 56.97 14.22 30.45
C LYS A 28 56.34 15.45 29.81
N LYS A 29 57.16 16.40 29.32
CA LYS A 29 56.69 17.58 28.58
C LYS A 29 55.98 17.20 27.28
N GLN A 30 56.53 16.24 26.52
CA GLN A 30 55.92 15.74 25.28
C GLN A 30 54.58 15.02 25.56
N VAL A 31 54.52 14.16 26.58
CA VAL A 31 53.28 13.46 26.95
C VAL A 31 52.21 14.46 27.40
N ARG A 32 52.56 15.53 28.14
CA ARG A 32 51.62 16.61 28.48
C ARG A 32 51.07 17.34 27.24
N GLN A 33 51.92 17.59 26.24
CA GLN A 33 51.44 18.16 24.97
C GLN A 33 50.48 17.21 24.24
N GLN A 34 50.75 15.90 24.24
CA GLN A 34 49.85 14.90 23.68
C GLN A 34 48.52 14.85 24.43
N ILE A 35 48.54 14.86 25.77
CA ILE A 35 47.34 14.94 26.61
C ILE A 35 46.49 16.16 26.22
N GLY A 36 47.08 17.35 26.09
CA GLY A 36 46.35 18.55 25.68
C GLY A 36 45.66 18.41 24.32
N LYS A 37 46.33 17.77 23.35
CA LYS A 37 45.74 17.47 22.03
C LYS A 37 44.58 16.48 22.13
N VAL A 38 44.77 15.36 22.83
CA VAL A 38 43.73 14.33 22.98
C VAL A 38 42.53 14.87 23.75
N VAL A 39 42.74 15.66 24.81
CA VAL A 39 41.66 16.33 25.55
C VAL A 39 40.87 17.27 24.66
N ALA A 40 41.51 18.01 23.76
CA ALA A 40 40.82 18.86 22.81
C ALA A 40 39.92 18.05 21.87
N VAL A 41 40.45 16.94 21.31
CA VAL A 41 39.67 16.02 20.45
C VAL A 41 38.47 15.43 21.19
N VAL A 42 38.71 14.87 22.38
CA VAL A 42 37.67 14.25 23.22
C VAL A 42 36.58 15.25 23.59
N ARG A 43 36.93 16.50 23.92
CA ARG A 43 35.94 17.56 24.20
C ARG A 43 35.09 17.90 22.98
N THR A 44 35.71 18.02 21.80
CA THR A 44 34.98 18.30 20.56
C THR A 44 34.02 17.16 20.23
N GLN A 45 34.48 15.90 20.28
CA GLN A 45 33.63 14.73 20.05
C GLN A 45 32.49 14.65 21.07
N MET A 46 32.78 14.86 22.35
CA MET A 46 31.77 14.89 23.41
C MET A 46 30.71 15.98 23.17
N SER A 47 31.11 17.16 22.69
CA SER A 47 30.17 18.24 22.35
C SER A 47 29.31 17.92 21.13
N ALA A 48 29.86 17.22 20.13
CA ALA A 48 29.12 16.82 18.93
C ALA A 48 28.07 15.74 19.24
N LEU A 49 28.37 14.86 20.20
CA LEU A 49 27.48 13.80 20.66
C LEU A 49 26.49 14.25 21.73
N ASN A 50 26.49 15.53 22.10
CA ASN A 50 25.64 16.06 23.17
C ASN A 50 24.21 16.30 22.65
N ASN A 51 23.46 15.24 22.40
CA ASN A 51 22.02 15.27 22.17
C ASN A 51 21.29 14.40 23.21
N ASP A 52 19.99 14.64 23.41
CA ASP A 52 19.22 13.99 24.47
C ASP A 52 19.10 12.47 24.27
N ASP A 53 19.09 12.00 23.02
CA ASP A 53 19.03 10.58 22.69
C ASP A 53 20.32 9.83 23.10
N VAL A 54 21.48 10.31 22.65
CA VAL A 54 22.80 9.76 23.00
C VAL A 54 23.06 9.83 24.49
N ASN A 55 22.70 10.95 25.13
CA ASN A 55 22.83 11.09 26.58
C ASN A 55 21.92 10.13 27.36
N THR A 56 20.85 9.62 26.75
CA THR A 56 19.96 8.64 27.38
C THR A 56 20.52 7.22 27.28
N TRP A 57 20.96 6.79 26.10
CA TRP A 57 21.39 5.39 25.89
C TRP A 57 22.87 5.13 26.20
N ALA A 58 23.74 6.15 26.10
CA ALA A 58 25.19 6.06 26.36
C ALA A 58 25.59 6.78 27.66
N LYS A 59 24.66 6.90 28.61
CA LYS A 59 24.81 7.73 29.81
C LYS A 59 26.07 7.39 30.61
N GLU A 60 26.29 6.10 30.89
CA GLU A 60 27.40 5.64 31.74
C GLU A 60 28.76 5.91 31.08
N GLU A 61 28.84 5.69 29.76
CA GLU A 61 30.01 5.94 28.95
C GLU A 61 30.32 7.44 28.84
N MET A 62 29.30 8.28 28.65
CA MET A 62 29.43 9.73 28.60
C MET A 62 29.88 10.30 29.96
N GLU A 63 29.32 9.80 31.07
CA GLU A 63 29.76 10.15 32.44
C GLU A 63 31.22 9.72 32.69
N PHE A 64 31.62 8.53 32.23
CA PHE A 64 33.01 8.05 32.34
C PHE A 64 33.99 8.95 31.58
N VAL A 65 33.64 9.35 30.35
CA VAL A 65 34.46 10.25 29.53
C VAL A 65 34.54 11.63 30.20
N GLN A 66 33.41 12.17 30.67
CA GLN A 66 33.36 13.47 31.35
C GLN A 66 34.23 13.49 32.62
N HIS A 67 34.14 12.45 33.44
CA HIS A 67 34.98 12.29 34.64
C HIS A 67 36.46 12.17 34.27
N THR A 68 36.78 11.42 33.21
CA THR A 68 38.17 11.27 32.76
C THR A 68 38.74 12.61 32.28
N VAL A 69 37.99 13.38 31.51
CA VAL A 69 38.41 14.73 31.08
C VAL A 69 38.54 15.67 32.27
N ALA A 70 37.64 15.64 33.26
CA ALA A 70 37.71 16.47 34.46
C ALA A 70 38.96 16.15 35.31
N SER A 71 39.29 14.86 35.47
CA SER A 71 40.49 14.41 36.20
C SER A 71 41.82 14.88 35.59
N THR A 72 41.82 15.30 34.32
CA THR A 72 43.03 15.83 33.66
C THR A 72 43.44 17.22 34.15
N ALA A 73 42.57 17.93 34.87
CA ALA A 73 42.88 19.22 35.48
C ALA A 73 43.81 19.10 36.71
N SER A 74 43.90 17.93 37.35
CA SER A 74 44.61 17.70 38.61
C SER A 74 45.81 16.76 38.50
N ILE A 75 46.47 16.70 37.33
CA ILE A 75 47.53 15.71 37.05
C ILE A 75 48.83 15.99 37.83
N VAL A 76 49.31 15.00 38.58
CA VAL A 76 50.63 14.98 39.24
C VAL A 76 51.70 14.42 38.28
N GLU A 77 52.98 14.82 38.45
CA GLU A 77 54.10 14.45 37.57
C GLU A 77 54.36 12.95 37.36
N ALA A 78 53.90 12.08 38.25
CA ALA A 78 54.08 10.63 38.15
C ALA A 78 52.97 9.92 37.33
N ASP A 79 51.81 10.55 37.11
CA ASP A 79 50.62 9.88 36.55
C ASP A 79 50.38 10.18 35.06
N VAL A 80 51.27 10.94 34.42
CA VAL A 80 51.06 11.48 33.06
C VAL A 80 50.78 10.38 32.03
N ASP A 81 51.48 9.23 32.10
CA ASP A 81 51.28 8.11 31.17
C ASP A 81 49.95 7.37 31.40
N PHE A 82 49.54 7.24 32.67
CA PHE A 82 48.26 6.62 33.04
C PHE A 82 47.08 7.45 32.54
N VAL A 83 47.16 8.77 32.71
CA VAL A 83 46.16 9.72 32.22
C VAL A 83 46.07 9.66 30.69
N LEU A 84 47.21 9.67 29.99
CA LEU A 84 47.21 9.55 28.52
C LEU A 84 46.53 8.25 28.05
N LYS A 85 46.83 7.11 28.70
CA LYS A 85 46.17 5.83 28.39
C LYS A 85 44.66 5.88 28.62
N ARG A 86 44.21 6.50 29.72
CA ARG A 86 42.78 6.64 30.05
C ARG A 86 42.06 7.57 29.08
N LEU A 87 42.74 8.62 28.61
CA LEU A 87 42.24 9.51 27.56
C LEU A 87 42.08 8.81 26.22
N HIS A 88 43.06 8.01 25.78
CA HIS A 88 42.91 7.20 24.57
C HIS A 88 41.77 6.19 24.68
N LYS A 89 41.57 5.58 25.86
CA LYS A 89 40.38 4.75 26.12
C LYS A 89 39.08 5.56 25.98
N SER A 90 39.04 6.78 26.51
CA SER A 90 37.87 7.67 26.42
C SER A 90 37.59 8.08 24.98
N GLN A 91 38.63 8.38 24.20
CA GLN A 91 38.52 8.66 22.77
C GLN A 91 37.95 7.46 22.01
N ALA A 92 38.45 6.24 22.25
CA ALA A 92 37.93 5.03 21.61
C ALA A 92 36.45 4.76 21.95
N ILE A 93 36.03 5.04 23.20
CA ILE A 93 34.62 4.96 23.61
C ILE A 93 33.78 5.96 22.81
N LEU A 94 34.21 7.21 22.68
CA LEU A 94 33.48 8.22 21.90
C LEU A 94 33.41 7.84 20.41
N GLU A 95 34.47 7.30 19.83
CA GLU A 95 34.47 6.81 18.44
C GLU A 95 33.46 5.67 18.26
N GLN A 96 33.35 4.76 19.24
CA GLN A 96 32.34 3.70 19.22
C GLN A 96 30.92 4.25 19.34
N ILE A 97 30.68 5.20 20.26
CA ILE A 97 29.37 5.86 20.43
C ILE A 97 28.97 6.56 19.13
N GLN A 98 29.90 7.28 18.52
CA GLN A 98 29.67 7.98 17.26
C GLN A 98 29.28 7.01 16.14
N SER A 99 30.03 5.92 15.97
CA SER A 99 29.69 4.89 14.97
C SER A 99 28.29 4.32 15.19
N LEU A 100 27.91 4.06 16.44
CA LEU A 100 26.61 3.47 16.77
C LEU A 100 25.45 4.47 16.56
N ALA A 101 25.68 5.75 16.87
CA ALA A 101 24.74 6.83 16.59
C ALA A 101 24.52 6.99 15.08
N ASP A 102 25.59 6.97 14.29
CA ASP A 102 25.51 7.03 12.83
C ASP A 102 24.78 5.81 12.23
N ASP A 103 24.99 4.61 12.80
CA ASP A 103 24.28 3.40 12.39
C ASP A 103 22.77 3.50 12.68
N ARG A 104 22.40 3.99 13.87
CA ARG A 104 21.00 4.18 14.26
C ARG A 104 20.29 5.22 13.42
N GLU A 105 20.95 6.34 13.15
CA GLU A 105 20.41 7.38 12.27
C GLU A 105 20.19 6.83 10.86
N ARG A 106 21.16 6.07 10.32
CA ARG A 106 21.01 5.39 9.03
C ARG A 106 19.85 4.39 9.04
N GLU A 107 19.66 3.63 10.11
CA GLU A 107 18.54 2.70 10.23
C GLU A 107 17.20 3.43 10.30
N HIS A 108 17.11 4.51 11.07
CA HIS A 108 15.93 5.36 11.15
C HIS A 108 15.58 5.96 9.79
N GLN A 109 16.56 6.54 9.09
CA GLN A 109 16.38 7.08 7.73
C GLN A 109 15.89 6.03 6.75
N ARG A 110 16.46 4.82 6.77
CA ARG A 110 15.98 3.70 5.94
C ARG A 110 14.53 3.34 6.23
N LYS A 111 14.12 3.31 7.50
CA LYS A 111 12.71 3.05 7.88
C LYS A 111 11.78 4.14 7.37
N VAL A 112 12.15 5.41 7.52
CA VAL A 112 11.37 6.55 7.00
C VAL A 112 11.27 6.51 5.48
N GLU A 113 12.38 6.26 4.78
CA GLU A 113 12.41 6.16 3.33
C GLU A 113 11.59 4.97 2.83
N ALA A 114 11.65 3.82 3.50
CA ALA A 114 10.85 2.64 3.17
C ALA A 114 9.34 2.93 3.26
N LYS A 115 8.87 3.52 4.38
CA LYS A 115 7.47 3.93 4.55
C LYS A 115 7.03 4.87 3.43
N ARG A 116 7.84 5.90 3.16
CA ARG A 116 7.54 6.93 2.17
C ARG A 116 7.51 6.37 0.75
N THR A 117 8.41 5.44 0.43
CA THR A 117 8.47 4.80 -0.88
C THR A 117 7.26 3.89 -1.10
N ALA A 118 6.89 3.07 -0.11
CA ALA A 118 5.71 2.22 -0.18
C ALA A 118 4.43 3.06 -0.39
N TYR A 119 4.24 4.09 0.45
CA TYR A 119 3.11 5.02 0.33
C TYR A 119 3.05 5.72 -1.03
N ASN A 120 4.16 6.31 -1.50
CA ASN A 120 4.18 7.03 -2.78
C ASN A 120 3.87 6.09 -3.96
N THR A 121 4.39 4.86 -3.93
CA THR A 121 4.11 3.85 -4.96
C THR A 121 2.62 3.52 -5.01
N ALA A 122 2.00 3.33 -3.85
CA ALA A 122 0.56 3.08 -3.73
C ALA A 122 -0.29 4.26 -4.22
N VAL A 123 0.10 5.49 -3.87
CA VAL A 123 -0.57 6.70 -4.37
C VAL A 123 -0.49 6.79 -5.89
N GLU A 124 0.66 6.52 -6.48
CA GLU A 124 0.81 6.52 -7.92
C GLU A 124 -0.05 5.43 -8.57
N SER A 125 -0.04 4.21 -8.04
CA SER A 125 -0.82 3.09 -8.60
C SER A 125 -2.33 3.37 -8.56
N VAL A 126 -2.86 3.84 -7.42
CA VAL A 126 -4.28 4.20 -7.27
C VAL A 126 -4.64 5.43 -8.12
N LYS A 127 -3.71 6.39 -8.28
CA LYS A 127 -3.94 7.54 -9.17
C LYS A 127 -4.05 7.12 -10.64
N TYR A 128 -3.19 6.21 -11.10
CA TYR A 128 -3.25 5.70 -12.47
C TYR A 128 -4.48 4.82 -12.71
N LEU A 129 -4.95 4.08 -11.70
CA LEU A 129 -6.18 3.30 -11.79
C LEU A 129 -7.36 4.15 -12.28
N ARG A 130 -7.45 5.43 -11.86
CA ARG A 130 -8.52 6.34 -12.31
C ARG A 130 -8.63 6.45 -13.83
N LEU A 131 -7.51 6.37 -14.55
CA LEU A 131 -7.47 6.47 -16.01
C LEU A 131 -7.98 5.20 -16.69
N GLU A 132 -7.95 4.07 -16.01
CA GLU A 132 -8.42 2.77 -16.51
C GLU A 132 -9.91 2.54 -16.24
N LEU A 133 -10.47 3.19 -15.22
CA LEU A 133 -11.88 3.03 -14.85
C LEU A 133 -12.82 3.64 -15.89
N THR A 134 -13.84 2.87 -16.26
CA THR A 134 -14.83 3.23 -17.27
C THR A 134 -16.22 3.43 -16.69
N GLN A 135 -16.53 2.79 -15.55
CA GLN A 135 -17.85 2.85 -14.96
C GLN A 135 -17.95 3.98 -13.92
N ALA A 136 -19.03 4.76 -13.99
CA ALA A 136 -19.30 5.85 -13.05
C ALA A 136 -19.44 5.37 -11.59
N SER A 137 -19.85 4.12 -11.36
CA SER A 137 -19.92 3.53 -10.02
C SER A 137 -18.54 3.34 -9.39
N SER A 138 -17.54 3.04 -10.20
CA SER A 138 -16.17 2.78 -9.76
C SER A 138 -15.46 4.06 -9.30
N GLU A 139 -15.90 5.21 -9.77
CA GLU A 139 -15.36 6.53 -9.39
C GLU A 139 -15.44 6.79 -7.88
N LYS A 140 -16.57 6.45 -7.25
CA LYS A 140 -16.76 6.66 -5.81
C LYS A 140 -15.87 5.76 -4.96
N GLU A 141 -15.58 4.56 -5.45
CA GLU A 141 -14.69 3.63 -4.75
C GLU A 141 -13.24 4.03 -4.94
N HIS A 142 -12.87 4.50 -6.13
CA HIS A 142 -11.57 5.13 -6.36
C HIS A 142 -11.33 6.32 -5.39
N GLU A 143 -12.32 7.19 -5.21
CA GLU A 143 -12.24 8.29 -4.25
C GLU A 143 -12.06 7.80 -2.80
N ARG A 144 -12.68 6.67 -2.43
CA ARG A 144 -12.47 6.06 -1.10
C ARG A 144 -11.03 5.58 -0.94
N LEU A 145 -10.49 4.84 -1.91
CA LEU A 145 -9.10 4.37 -1.86
C LEU A 145 -8.10 5.52 -1.76
N MET A 146 -8.36 6.64 -2.46
CA MET A 146 -7.54 7.85 -2.34
C MET A 146 -7.63 8.48 -0.95
N ASN A 147 -8.81 8.47 -0.31
CA ASN A 147 -8.95 8.97 1.06
C ASN A 147 -8.27 8.04 2.08
N ASP A 148 -8.37 6.73 1.90
CA ASP A 148 -7.68 5.75 2.76
C ASP A 148 -6.15 5.96 2.70
N LEU A 149 -5.61 6.30 1.52
CA LEU A 149 -4.21 6.69 1.38
C LEU A 149 -3.88 7.99 2.12
N LEU A 150 -4.78 8.99 2.14
CA LEU A 150 -4.56 10.20 2.93
C LEU A 150 -4.49 9.89 4.44
N ASP A 151 -5.34 8.98 4.92
CA ASP A 151 -5.30 8.54 6.32
C ASP A 151 -3.97 7.82 6.66
N VAL A 152 -3.44 7.03 5.73
CA VAL A 152 -2.10 6.43 5.86
C VAL A 152 -1.01 7.50 5.90
N ASN A 153 -1.12 8.53 5.07
CA ASN A 153 -0.16 9.64 5.07
C ASN A 153 -0.15 10.41 6.39
N ASP A 154 -1.31 10.64 6.98
CA ASP A 154 -1.45 11.36 8.26
C ASP A 154 -0.86 10.57 9.44
N SER A 155 -0.85 9.24 9.34
CA SER A 155 -0.28 8.34 10.36
C SER A 155 1.18 7.94 10.08
N LEU A 156 1.76 8.34 8.94
CA LEU A 156 3.04 7.84 8.43
C LEU A 156 4.24 8.10 9.37
N GLU A 157 4.22 9.20 10.11
CA GLU A 157 5.26 9.54 11.08
C GLU A 157 5.27 8.60 12.30
N GLN A 158 4.10 8.19 12.76
CA GLN A 158 3.93 7.42 14.00
C GLN A 158 3.83 5.91 13.76
N ALA A 159 3.32 5.50 12.60
CA ALA A 159 3.17 4.10 12.23
C ALA A 159 4.53 3.41 12.04
N THR A 160 4.59 2.11 12.26
CA THR A 160 5.73 1.25 11.95
C THR A 160 5.86 0.98 10.44
N VAL A 161 6.97 0.39 10.00
CA VAL A 161 7.15 0.05 8.56
C VAL A 161 6.13 -1.01 8.16
N GLU A 162 5.91 -1.97 9.05
CA GLU A 162 5.00 -3.10 8.88
C GLU A 162 3.55 -2.62 8.77
N GLU A 163 3.09 -1.74 9.67
CA GLU A 163 1.73 -1.18 9.60
C GLU A 163 1.47 -0.41 8.30
N VAL A 164 2.44 0.38 7.84
CA VAL A 164 2.33 1.09 6.55
C VAL A 164 2.29 0.10 5.38
N SER A 165 3.13 -0.94 5.41
CA SER A 165 3.15 -1.98 4.37
C SER A 165 1.81 -2.72 4.29
N GLU A 166 1.27 -3.15 5.43
CA GLU A 166 -0.01 -3.86 5.49
C GLU A 166 -1.18 -3.00 5.00
N ALA A 167 -1.21 -1.72 5.40
CA ALA A 167 -2.25 -0.79 4.96
C ALA A 167 -2.18 -0.54 3.44
N VAL A 168 -0.97 -0.32 2.92
CA VAL A 168 -0.74 -0.13 1.47
C VAL A 168 -1.13 -1.39 0.69
N GLU A 169 -0.70 -2.58 1.12
CA GLU A 169 -1.06 -3.84 0.46
C GLU A 169 -2.57 -4.09 0.43
N ALA A 170 -3.28 -3.74 1.51
CA ALA A 170 -4.74 -3.83 1.55
C ALA A 170 -5.40 -2.90 0.52
N ILE A 171 -4.94 -1.65 0.42
CA ILE A 171 -5.44 -0.66 -0.54
C ILE A 171 -5.14 -1.12 -1.98
N GLU A 172 -3.93 -1.61 -2.25
CA GLU A 172 -3.56 -2.12 -3.57
C GLU A 172 -4.39 -3.35 -3.96
N SER A 173 -4.66 -4.25 -3.03
CA SER A 173 -5.56 -5.40 -3.26
C SER A 173 -6.97 -4.96 -3.65
N GLN A 174 -7.51 -3.95 -2.95
CA GLN A 174 -8.82 -3.38 -3.28
C GLN A 174 -8.79 -2.66 -4.64
N ALA A 175 -7.70 -1.98 -4.97
CA ALA A 175 -7.51 -1.32 -6.26
C ALA A 175 -7.54 -2.33 -7.43
N VAL A 176 -6.90 -3.50 -7.27
CA VAL A 176 -6.95 -4.60 -8.25
C VAL A 176 -8.38 -5.13 -8.40
N GLN A 177 -9.07 -5.41 -7.30
CA GLN A 177 -10.46 -5.89 -7.34
C GLN A 177 -11.40 -4.88 -8.00
N LEU A 178 -11.20 -3.58 -7.73
CA LEU A 178 -11.96 -2.51 -8.35
C LEU A 178 -11.77 -2.50 -9.87
N ARG A 179 -10.51 -2.62 -10.33
CA ARG A 179 -10.18 -2.72 -11.76
C ARG A 179 -10.87 -3.90 -12.44
N GLU A 180 -10.77 -5.08 -11.84
CA GLU A 180 -11.37 -6.30 -12.41
C GLU A 180 -12.88 -6.17 -12.50
N ARG A 181 -13.53 -5.68 -11.44
CA ARG A 181 -14.97 -5.48 -11.42
C ARG A 181 -15.42 -4.42 -12.43
N ASP A 182 -14.69 -3.32 -12.58
CA ASP A 182 -14.97 -2.29 -13.58
C ASP A 182 -14.88 -2.86 -15.00
N HIS A 183 -13.82 -3.63 -15.27
CA HIS A 183 -13.61 -4.26 -16.56
C HIS A 183 -14.72 -5.27 -16.90
N LEU A 184 -15.08 -6.14 -15.95
CA LEU A 184 -16.19 -7.08 -16.12
C LEU A 184 -17.51 -6.35 -16.41
N ALA A 185 -17.81 -5.29 -15.64
CA ALA A 185 -19.01 -4.50 -15.87
C ALA A 185 -19.01 -3.81 -17.25
N ALA A 186 -17.86 -3.38 -17.75
CA ALA A 186 -17.72 -2.81 -19.09
C ALA A 186 -17.98 -3.87 -20.19
N VAL A 187 -17.41 -5.06 -20.05
CA VAL A 187 -17.62 -6.18 -20.97
C VAL A 187 -19.09 -6.62 -20.99
N ASP A 188 -19.69 -6.76 -19.81
CA ASP A 188 -21.12 -7.10 -19.65
C ASP A 188 -22.02 -6.06 -20.34
N GLU A 189 -21.69 -4.78 -20.20
CA GLU A 189 -22.43 -3.70 -20.86
C GLU A 189 -22.29 -3.74 -22.39
N GLU A 190 -21.10 -4.04 -22.92
CA GLU A 190 -20.88 -4.22 -24.35
C GLU A 190 -21.66 -5.42 -24.90
N LEU A 191 -21.63 -6.55 -24.18
CA LEU A 191 -22.40 -7.75 -24.52
C LEU A 191 -23.91 -7.43 -24.53
N ARG A 192 -24.41 -6.76 -23.50
CA ARG A 192 -25.82 -6.35 -23.43
C ARG A 192 -26.21 -5.47 -24.62
N ARG A 193 -25.36 -4.52 -25.02
CA ARG A 193 -25.60 -3.67 -26.20
C ARG A 193 -25.64 -4.47 -27.49
N HIS A 194 -24.74 -5.44 -27.64
CA HIS A 194 -24.72 -6.34 -28.79
C HIS A 194 -26.03 -7.14 -28.87
N ILE A 195 -26.44 -7.78 -27.77
CA ILE A 195 -27.69 -8.55 -27.68
C ILE A 195 -28.89 -7.67 -28.03
N ILE A 196 -29.03 -6.49 -27.41
CA ILE A 196 -30.16 -5.58 -27.69
C ILE A 196 -30.20 -5.19 -29.16
N SER A 197 -29.06 -4.86 -29.77
CA SER A 197 -28.99 -4.54 -31.19
C SER A 197 -29.44 -5.71 -32.06
N SER A 198 -29.01 -6.93 -31.73
CA SER A 198 -29.38 -8.15 -32.44
C SER A 198 -30.88 -8.46 -32.30
N VAL A 199 -31.45 -8.32 -31.10
CA VAL A 199 -32.90 -8.48 -30.85
C VAL A 199 -33.71 -7.48 -31.67
N VAL A 200 -33.33 -6.20 -31.67
CA VAL A 200 -34.03 -5.17 -32.44
C VAL A 200 -34.01 -5.48 -33.94
N LYS A 201 -32.86 -5.93 -34.48
CA LYS A 201 -32.73 -6.30 -35.90
C LYS A 201 -33.56 -7.53 -36.23
N ALA A 202 -33.45 -8.61 -35.44
CA ALA A 202 -34.18 -9.85 -35.65
C ALA A 202 -35.70 -9.63 -35.65
N MET A 203 -36.20 -8.89 -34.67
CA MET A 203 -37.62 -8.54 -34.60
C MET A 203 -38.07 -7.69 -35.79
N SER A 204 -37.26 -6.73 -36.23
CA SER A 204 -37.57 -5.89 -37.38
C SER A 204 -37.62 -6.70 -38.69
N GLU A 205 -36.70 -7.65 -38.87
CA GLU A 205 -36.66 -8.55 -40.04
C GLU A 205 -37.88 -9.48 -40.10
N LEU A 206 -38.38 -9.90 -38.93
CA LEU A 206 -39.62 -10.69 -38.79
C LEU A 206 -40.90 -9.83 -38.86
N GLY A 207 -40.79 -8.53 -39.17
CA GLY A 207 -41.92 -7.64 -39.42
C GLY A 207 -42.55 -7.02 -38.17
N PHE A 208 -41.90 -7.12 -37.00
CA PHE A 208 -42.34 -6.39 -35.81
C PHE A 208 -41.97 -4.91 -35.93
N VAL A 209 -42.88 -4.04 -35.50
CA VAL A 209 -42.55 -2.64 -35.23
C VAL A 209 -41.93 -2.56 -33.85
N VAL A 210 -40.61 -2.32 -33.78
CA VAL A 210 -39.83 -2.33 -32.54
C VAL A 210 -39.75 -0.93 -31.93
N GLY A 211 -40.13 -0.83 -30.65
CA GLY A 211 -39.98 0.40 -29.86
C GLY A 211 -38.53 0.65 -29.44
N LYS A 212 -38.21 1.90 -29.06
CA LYS A 212 -36.88 2.23 -28.52
C LYS A 212 -36.60 1.43 -27.24
N PRO A 213 -35.40 0.82 -27.08
CA PRO A 213 -35.01 0.15 -25.85
C PRO A 213 -35.12 1.08 -24.63
N LYS A 214 -35.64 0.56 -23.51
CA LYS A 214 -35.85 1.34 -22.28
C LYS A 214 -35.20 0.66 -21.08
N LEU A 215 -34.41 1.43 -20.32
CA LEU A 215 -33.88 0.99 -19.04
C LEU A 215 -34.99 0.99 -17.97
N LEU A 216 -35.26 -0.17 -17.40
CA LEU A 216 -36.18 -0.37 -16.29
C LEU A 216 -35.45 -0.03 -15.00
N ARG A 217 -35.83 1.08 -14.34
CA ARG A 217 -35.14 1.55 -13.13
C ARG A 217 -35.26 0.59 -11.94
N GLU A 218 -36.32 -0.22 -11.90
CA GLU A 218 -36.59 -1.14 -10.78
C GLU A 218 -35.72 -2.39 -10.82
N SER A 219 -35.48 -2.95 -12.01
CA SER A 219 -34.68 -4.17 -12.19
C SER A 219 -33.27 -3.89 -12.71
N GLY A 220 -33.01 -2.73 -13.30
CA GLY A 220 -31.77 -2.44 -14.03
C GLY A 220 -31.72 -3.07 -15.43
N ASN A 221 -32.76 -3.79 -15.85
CA ASN A 221 -32.80 -4.48 -17.15
C ASN A 221 -33.17 -3.51 -18.27
N VAL A 222 -32.82 -3.84 -19.50
CA VAL A 222 -33.30 -3.10 -20.68
C VAL A 222 -34.38 -3.88 -21.40
N ALA A 223 -35.55 -3.25 -21.48
CA ALA A 223 -36.72 -3.77 -22.17
C ALA A 223 -36.73 -3.35 -23.64
N VAL A 224 -36.94 -4.30 -24.53
CA VAL A 224 -37.23 -4.12 -25.96
C VAL A 224 -38.61 -4.69 -26.23
N VAL A 225 -39.50 -3.90 -26.82
CA VAL A 225 -40.87 -4.32 -27.13
C VAL A 225 -41.12 -4.18 -28.62
N GLY A 226 -41.62 -5.23 -29.26
CA GLY A 226 -42.05 -5.20 -30.64
C GLY A 226 -43.50 -5.62 -30.79
N THR A 227 -44.18 -5.01 -31.75
CA THR A 227 -45.61 -5.20 -32.01
C THR A 227 -45.86 -5.52 -33.48
N LEU A 228 -46.64 -6.56 -33.77
CA LEU A 228 -47.11 -6.86 -35.12
C LEU A 228 -48.36 -6.04 -35.44
N SER A 229 -48.64 -5.86 -36.74
CA SER A 229 -49.89 -5.23 -37.22
C SER A 229 -51.17 -5.90 -36.68
N SER A 230 -51.09 -7.19 -36.36
CA SER A 230 -52.15 -7.97 -35.70
C SER A 230 -52.43 -7.58 -34.24
N GLY A 231 -51.61 -6.72 -33.62
CA GLY A 231 -51.71 -6.35 -32.20
C GLY A 231 -50.98 -7.30 -31.24
N ARG A 232 -50.37 -8.38 -31.75
CA ARG A 232 -49.50 -9.28 -30.98
C ARG A 232 -48.20 -8.60 -30.58
N THR A 233 -47.73 -8.83 -29.35
CA THR A 233 -46.53 -8.19 -28.82
C THR A 233 -45.56 -9.19 -28.23
N ILE A 234 -44.26 -8.90 -28.38
CA ILE A 234 -43.16 -9.62 -27.72
C ILE A 234 -42.32 -8.59 -27.00
N ARG A 235 -41.98 -8.88 -25.75
CA ARG A 235 -41.09 -8.11 -24.91
C ARG A 235 -39.87 -8.96 -24.54
N PHE A 236 -38.69 -8.40 -24.70
CA PHE A 236 -37.44 -8.95 -24.19
C PHE A 236 -36.88 -8.02 -23.12
N ASP A 237 -36.57 -8.56 -21.95
CA ASP A 237 -35.88 -7.87 -20.86
C ASP A 237 -34.46 -8.45 -20.74
N VAL A 238 -33.45 -7.65 -21.10
CA VAL A 238 -32.04 -8.05 -21.11
C VAL A 238 -31.33 -7.53 -19.87
N ARG A 239 -30.70 -8.44 -19.11
CA ARG A 239 -29.89 -8.13 -17.92
C ARG A 239 -28.49 -7.65 -18.30
N ALA A 240 -27.77 -7.06 -17.35
CA ALA A 240 -26.36 -6.67 -17.52
C ALA A 240 -25.48 -7.87 -17.91
N SER A 241 -25.70 -9.03 -17.28
CA SER A 241 -24.98 -10.28 -17.56
C SER A 241 -25.28 -10.91 -18.93
N GLY A 242 -26.17 -10.32 -19.72
CA GLY A 242 -26.59 -10.87 -21.02
C GLY A 242 -27.74 -11.89 -20.96
N GLU A 243 -28.19 -12.28 -19.76
CA GLU A 243 -29.41 -13.08 -19.62
C GLU A 243 -30.65 -12.35 -20.15
N MET A 244 -31.53 -13.08 -20.82
CA MET A 244 -32.75 -12.52 -21.42
C MET A 244 -33.99 -13.21 -20.88
N GLU A 245 -34.95 -12.41 -20.45
CA GLU A 245 -36.31 -12.84 -20.15
C GLU A 245 -37.25 -12.36 -21.26
N PHE A 246 -38.30 -13.12 -21.57
CA PHE A 246 -39.27 -12.73 -22.60
C PHE A 246 -40.71 -12.90 -22.12
N ASP A 247 -41.58 -12.02 -22.60
CA ASP A 247 -43.03 -12.06 -22.37
C ASP A 247 -43.75 -11.83 -23.71
N MET A 248 -44.75 -12.67 -24.01
CA MET A 248 -45.49 -12.64 -25.26
C MET A 248 -46.98 -12.51 -24.99
N ASP A 249 -47.61 -11.49 -25.57
CA ASP A 249 -49.03 -11.21 -25.40
C ASP A 249 -49.78 -11.21 -26.74
N GLY A 250 -51.01 -11.73 -26.73
CA GLY A 250 -51.91 -11.73 -27.89
C GLY A 250 -51.77 -12.93 -28.84
N PHE A 251 -50.89 -13.88 -28.53
CA PHE A 251 -50.74 -15.13 -29.28
C PHE A 251 -51.77 -16.18 -28.83
N LYS A 252 -52.35 -16.91 -29.78
CA LYS A 252 -53.28 -18.02 -29.53
C LYS A 252 -52.59 -19.36 -29.79
N ASP A 253 -52.91 -20.37 -28.99
CA ASP A 253 -52.40 -21.74 -29.13
C ASP A 253 -50.86 -21.81 -29.16
N ARG A 254 -50.27 -22.77 -29.89
CA ARG A 254 -48.82 -22.94 -30.02
C ARG A 254 -48.10 -21.88 -30.87
N SER A 255 -48.83 -20.95 -31.49
CA SER A 255 -48.22 -19.95 -32.38
C SER A 255 -47.22 -19.02 -31.67
N CYS A 256 -47.26 -18.94 -30.33
CA CYS A 256 -46.24 -18.22 -29.57
C CYS A 256 -44.88 -18.94 -29.55
N SER A 257 -44.88 -20.28 -29.52
CA SER A 257 -43.62 -21.05 -29.55
C SER A 257 -42.96 -20.86 -30.90
N ASP A 258 -43.72 -21.06 -31.99
CA ASP A 258 -43.17 -20.97 -33.35
C ASP A 258 -42.57 -19.59 -33.64
N SER A 259 -43.28 -18.51 -33.27
CA SER A 259 -42.76 -17.14 -33.44
C SER A 259 -41.58 -16.82 -32.54
N LEU A 260 -41.49 -17.40 -31.34
CA LEU A 260 -40.32 -17.25 -30.47
C LEU A 260 -39.11 -18.00 -31.05
N ASP A 261 -39.32 -19.23 -31.50
CA ASP A 261 -38.28 -20.08 -32.08
C ASP A 261 -37.72 -19.45 -33.36
N GLU A 262 -38.55 -18.79 -34.18
CA GLU A 262 -38.10 -18.01 -35.34
C GLU A 262 -37.17 -16.85 -34.95
N VAL A 263 -37.51 -16.10 -33.90
CA VAL A 263 -36.67 -15.00 -33.39
C VAL A 263 -35.34 -15.55 -32.84
N LEU A 264 -35.40 -16.60 -32.02
CA LEU A 264 -34.21 -17.21 -31.41
C LEU A 264 -33.29 -17.83 -32.46
N LEU A 265 -33.84 -18.51 -33.47
CA LEU A 265 -33.07 -19.08 -34.57
C LEU A 265 -32.33 -18.01 -35.37
N LEU A 266 -32.97 -16.85 -35.58
CA LEU A 266 -32.37 -15.74 -36.32
C LEU A 266 -31.27 -15.07 -35.49
N LEU A 267 -31.50 -14.90 -34.18
CA LEU A 267 -30.47 -14.44 -33.23
C LEU A 267 -29.22 -15.34 -33.24
N GLU A 268 -29.39 -16.65 -33.22
CA GLU A 268 -28.29 -17.60 -33.26
C GLU A 268 -27.58 -17.59 -34.62
N LYS A 269 -28.31 -17.76 -35.73
CA LYS A 269 -27.71 -17.94 -37.07
C LYS A 269 -27.07 -16.69 -37.63
N GLN A 270 -27.67 -15.52 -37.41
CA GLN A 270 -27.26 -14.28 -38.07
C GLN A 270 -26.44 -13.38 -37.17
N PHE A 271 -26.65 -13.48 -35.85
CA PHE A 271 -26.00 -12.61 -34.89
C PHE A 271 -25.12 -13.34 -33.87
N GLY A 272 -25.08 -14.68 -33.91
CA GLY A 272 -24.23 -15.48 -33.01
C GLY A 272 -24.65 -15.40 -31.54
N VAL A 273 -25.90 -15.00 -31.27
CA VAL A 273 -26.43 -14.92 -29.91
C VAL A 273 -27.09 -16.24 -29.57
N GLU A 274 -26.35 -17.11 -28.89
CA GLU A 274 -26.87 -18.40 -28.43
C GLU A 274 -27.83 -18.20 -27.26
N SER A 275 -29.00 -18.84 -27.34
CA SER A 275 -29.93 -18.90 -26.23
C SER A 275 -29.66 -20.15 -25.38
N GLY A 276 -29.57 -19.98 -24.07
CA GLY A 276 -29.61 -21.12 -23.13
C GLY A 276 -30.95 -21.87 -23.18
N PRO A 277 -31.11 -22.95 -22.38
CA PRO A 277 -32.35 -23.73 -22.37
C PRO A 277 -33.56 -22.85 -22.05
N VAL A 278 -34.49 -22.76 -23.00
CA VAL A 278 -35.69 -21.93 -22.89
C VAL A 278 -36.62 -22.52 -21.83
N GLN A 279 -36.83 -21.79 -20.74
CA GLN A 279 -37.78 -22.15 -19.68
C GLN A 279 -39.13 -21.49 -19.97
N HIS A 280 -40.12 -22.28 -20.36
CA HIS A 280 -41.46 -21.76 -20.63
C HIS A 280 -42.29 -21.66 -19.34
N ASN A 281 -42.56 -20.44 -18.88
CA ASN A 281 -43.52 -20.20 -17.81
C ASN A 281 -44.88 -19.79 -18.39
N TRP A 282 -45.73 -20.78 -18.67
CA TRP A 282 -47.04 -20.56 -19.28
C TRP A 282 -48.01 -19.90 -18.28
N LYS A 283 -48.43 -18.65 -18.56
CA LYS A 283 -49.54 -18.01 -17.85
C LYS A 283 -50.83 -18.75 -18.23
N ASN A 284 -51.41 -19.51 -17.30
CA ASN A 284 -52.65 -20.27 -17.54
C ASN A 284 -53.84 -19.30 -17.74
N PRO A 285 -54.45 -19.22 -18.94
CA PRO A 285 -55.53 -18.28 -19.24
C PRO A 285 -56.83 -18.57 -18.48
N ASP A 286 -57.01 -19.78 -17.94
CA ASP A 286 -58.19 -20.15 -17.14
C ASP A 286 -58.14 -19.64 -15.68
N ARG A 287 -57.03 -19.01 -15.27
CA ARG A 287 -56.88 -18.36 -13.96
C ARG A 287 -57.10 -16.85 -14.01
N ILE A 288 -58.07 -16.39 -14.79
CA ILE A 288 -58.81 -15.19 -14.38
C ILE A 288 -59.66 -15.64 -13.18
N SER A 289 -59.19 -15.37 -11.96
CA SER A 289 -60.00 -15.62 -10.77
C SER A 289 -61.30 -14.83 -10.89
N LYS A 290 -62.37 -15.53 -11.29
CA LYS A 290 -63.74 -15.12 -11.02
C LYS A 290 -63.90 -15.10 -9.50
N GLY A 291 -63.51 -13.98 -8.90
CA GLY A 291 -63.60 -13.73 -7.48
C GLY A 291 -62.27 -13.40 -6.81
N SER A 292 -61.83 -12.15 -6.91
CA SER A 292 -61.13 -11.48 -5.80
C SER A 292 -61.17 -9.97 -5.99
N LYS A 293 -62.27 -9.36 -5.53
CA LYS A 293 -62.14 -8.07 -4.86
C LYS A 293 -61.20 -8.30 -3.67
N GLY A 294 -59.97 -7.83 -3.75
CA GLY A 294 -59.03 -7.84 -2.63
C GLY A 294 -57.59 -7.97 -3.10
N PHE A 295 -56.90 -6.83 -3.17
CA PHE A 295 -55.47 -6.83 -2.81
C PHE A 295 -55.34 -7.44 -1.41
N PRO A 296 -54.37 -8.34 -1.18
CA PRO A 296 -53.28 -7.96 -0.27
C PRO A 296 -51.90 -8.49 -0.67
N THR A 297 -50.91 -7.62 -0.44
CA THR A 297 -49.52 -7.84 0.00
C THR A 297 -49.00 -9.29 0.14
N GLY A 298 -47.78 -9.53 -0.39
CA GLY A 298 -46.88 -10.54 0.15
C GLY A 298 -46.01 -11.22 -0.91
N GLY A 299 -44.76 -10.75 -1.05
CA GLY A 299 -43.74 -11.42 -1.83
C GLY A 299 -43.40 -12.80 -1.26
N ASN A 300 -43.19 -13.77 -2.14
CA ASN A 300 -42.51 -15.02 -1.82
C ASN A 300 -41.21 -15.07 -2.64
N THR A 301 -40.17 -14.44 -2.12
CA THR A 301 -38.80 -14.87 -2.41
C THR A 301 -38.61 -16.25 -1.78
N ARG A 302 -38.26 -17.26 -2.58
CA ARG A 302 -37.69 -18.52 -2.08
C ARG A 302 -36.26 -18.65 -2.56
N THR A 303 -35.34 -18.39 -1.63
CA THR A 303 -33.97 -18.90 -1.60
C THR A 303 -33.99 -20.43 -1.43
N MET A 304 -33.30 -21.16 -2.31
CA MET A 304 -33.03 -22.58 -2.13
C MET A 304 -31.56 -22.74 -1.73
N GLY A 305 -31.32 -22.91 -0.42
CA GLY A 305 -30.07 -23.46 0.10
C GLY A 305 -30.15 -24.98 0.09
N GLY A 306 -29.07 -25.63 -0.38
CA GLY A 306 -28.92 -27.07 -0.38
C GLY A 306 -28.37 -27.58 0.96
N SER A 307 -29.09 -28.51 1.57
CA SER A 307 -28.62 -29.35 2.66
C SER A 307 -27.66 -30.42 2.13
N GLY A 308 -26.55 -30.62 2.83
CA GLY A 308 -25.61 -31.70 2.57
C GLY A 308 -26.21 -33.10 2.78
N GLN A 309 -25.61 -34.04 2.06
CA GLN A 309 -25.25 -35.38 2.49
C GLN A 309 -23.90 -35.71 1.87
#